data_AF-A0A0R2XAL3-F1
#
_entry.id   AF-A0A0R2XAL3-F1
#
_cell.length_a   1.000
_cell.length_b   1.000
_cell.length_c   1.000
_cell.angle_alpha   90.00
_cell.angle_beta   90.00
_cell.angle_gamma   90.00
#
_symmetry.space_group_name_H-M   'P 1'
#
loop_
_entity.id
_entity.type
_entity.pdbx_description
1 polymer ?
#
loop_
_entity_poly.entity_id
_entity_poly.type
_entity_poly.pdbx_seq_one_letter_code
_entity_poly.pdbx_strand_id
1 'polypeptide(L)'
;MKKFPVDISESGIRALLNSPDSYTRRFTETSLRALLGYPKINGTLSNQKNEFPPVPWDVEKLRTKVKREVSKHVYGWYGEVESAAGDSTRKNVEAFSKYRIIPRYLRPDKSFSYTQTVVLSSKELGVTRLNSPTPVFVAPYGAANLYGKNSDEISCAQGTTDANVVYTLGHLTKYTLEKICRAVESNAYYFNPRLRSPGGAPPFSMFQIYLTDDDDINRSIIERVKRSNLSVLILTIDAGAGHGGIQMMDDYADFTYASKIAGNLFEDPMFNYKCFLRNRCVGTRTPSALTYASRQLRIPVAKLARTFDLKNAFTYAREIQFKGMAKQNSDQNPKSKMHPWSVAYLARLAHTRQTISPAHPKITHRRGLPLVVKGVMSVEDAAAVQRSGADG
;
A
#
# COMPACT_ATOMS: atom_id res chain seq x y z
N MET A 1 -47.05 -7.98 -7.90
CA MET A 1 -45.87 -7.15 -7.53
C MET A 1 -45.71 -6.07 -8.60
N LYS A 2 -45.80 -4.79 -8.23
CA LYS A 2 -45.54 -3.67 -9.17
C LYS A 2 -44.09 -3.80 -9.67
N LYS A 3 -43.89 -3.80 -10.99
CA LYS A 3 -42.56 -3.83 -11.62
C LYS A 3 -41.69 -2.75 -10.96
N PHE A 4 -40.53 -3.13 -10.45
CA PHE A 4 -39.49 -2.16 -10.12
C PHE A 4 -39.25 -1.28 -11.37
N PRO A 5 -39.18 0.05 -11.25
CA PRO A 5 -39.06 0.96 -12.39
C PRO A 5 -37.70 0.90 -13.11
N VAL A 6 -36.86 -0.09 -12.80
CA VAL A 6 -35.51 -0.26 -13.34
C VAL A 6 -35.50 -1.53 -14.16
N ASP A 7 -35.11 -1.42 -15.44
CA ASP A 7 -34.85 -2.58 -16.29
C ASP A 7 -33.61 -3.34 -15.77
N ILE A 8 -33.87 -4.46 -15.10
CA ILE A 8 -32.85 -5.36 -14.55
C ILE A 8 -32.44 -6.47 -15.53
N SER A 9 -32.84 -6.38 -16.80
CA SER A 9 -32.29 -7.25 -17.85
C SER A 9 -30.79 -7.02 -18.02
N GLU A 10 -30.06 -8.00 -18.56
CA GLU A 10 -28.63 -7.85 -18.83
C GLU A 10 -28.35 -6.65 -19.74
N SER A 11 -29.21 -6.41 -20.75
CA SER A 11 -29.16 -5.24 -21.62
C SER A 11 -29.40 -3.93 -20.87
N GLY A 12 -30.41 -3.87 -20.00
CA GLY A 12 -30.73 -2.67 -19.21
C GLY A 12 -29.62 -2.33 -18.22
N ILE A 13 -29.06 -3.34 -17.55
CA ILE A 13 -27.89 -3.20 -16.68
C ILE A 13 -26.67 -2.71 -17.45
N ARG A 14 -26.36 -3.31 -18.62
CA ARG A 14 -25.23 -2.86 -19.46
C ARG A 14 -25.43 -1.43 -19.95
N ALA A 15 -26.65 -1.02 -20.28
CA ALA A 15 -26.93 0.36 -20.69
C ALA A 15 -26.67 1.35 -19.54
N LEU A 16 -27.16 1.03 -18.33
CA LEU A 16 -26.95 1.85 -17.14
C LEU A 16 -25.49 1.92 -16.71
N LEU A 17 -24.75 0.79 -16.74
CA LEU A 17 -23.31 0.75 -16.46
C LEU A 17 -22.48 1.52 -17.49
N ASN A 18 -22.97 1.63 -18.72
CA ASN A 18 -22.34 2.42 -19.78
C ASN A 18 -22.86 3.86 -19.84
N SER A 19 -23.71 4.28 -18.90
CA SER A 19 -24.25 5.64 -18.86
C SER A 19 -23.10 6.67 -18.79
N PRO A 20 -23.16 7.76 -19.60
CA PRO A 20 -22.21 8.85 -19.49
C PRO A 20 -22.37 9.63 -18.17
N ASP A 21 -23.56 9.55 -17.54
CA ASP A 21 -23.80 10.13 -16.23
C ASP A 21 -23.17 9.25 -15.12
N SER A 22 -22.19 9.81 -14.42
CA SER A 22 -21.44 9.10 -13.38
C SER A 22 -22.31 8.70 -12.19
N TYR A 23 -23.37 9.45 -11.89
CA TYR A 23 -24.27 9.15 -10.79
C TYR A 23 -25.11 7.91 -11.10
N THR A 24 -25.78 7.89 -12.27
CA THR A 24 -26.58 6.76 -12.75
C THR A 24 -25.74 5.49 -12.82
N ARG A 25 -24.57 5.56 -13.44
CA ARG A 25 -23.65 4.41 -13.55
C ARG A 25 -23.26 3.85 -12.19
N ARG A 26 -22.86 4.69 -11.22
CA ARG A 26 -22.44 4.21 -9.88
C ARG A 26 -23.60 3.83 -8.97
N PHE A 27 -24.75 4.49 -9.09
CA PHE A 27 -25.97 4.08 -8.41
C PHE A 27 -26.33 2.67 -8.89
N THR A 28 -26.30 2.43 -10.19
CA THR A 28 -26.43 1.09 -10.77
C THR A 28 -25.37 0.15 -10.23
N GLU A 29 -24.07 0.47 -10.27
CA GLU A 29 -23.03 -0.40 -9.66
C GLU A 29 -23.33 -0.71 -8.19
N THR A 30 -23.78 0.25 -7.39
CA THR A 30 -24.05 0.09 -5.95
C THR A 30 -25.32 -0.73 -5.69
N SER A 31 -26.39 -0.46 -6.44
CA SER A 31 -27.62 -1.25 -6.39
C SER A 31 -27.37 -2.68 -6.86
N LEU A 32 -26.56 -2.87 -7.91
CA LEU A 32 -26.13 -4.18 -8.39
C LEU A 32 -25.25 -4.90 -7.36
N ARG A 33 -24.34 -4.20 -6.67
CA ARG A 33 -23.54 -4.75 -5.54
C ARG A 33 -24.44 -5.25 -4.40
N ALA A 34 -25.57 -4.59 -4.16
CA ALA A 34 -26.54 -4.99 -3.14
C ALA A 34 -27.51 -6.09 -3.62
N LEU A 35 -27.79 -6.14 -4.92
CA LEU A 35 -28.83 -7.00 -5.50
C LEU A 35 -28.29 -8.30 -6.11
N LEU A 36 -27.00 -8.38 -6.51
CA LEU A 36 -26.55 -9.41 -7.46
C LEU A 36 -25.35 -10.23 -7.01
N GLY A 37 -25.65 -11.43 -6.51
CA GLY A 37 -24.95 -12.63 -6.98
C GLY A 37 -25.62 -13.11 -8.26
N TYR A 38 -25.33 -12.52 -9.43
CA TYR A 38 -25.94 -12.95 -10.70
C TYR A 38 -25.20 -14.16 -11.28
N PRO A 39 -25.86 -15.34 -11.43
CA PRO A 39 -25.22 -16.60 -11.84
C PRO A 39 -24.64 -16.65 -13.26
N LYS A 40 -24.95 -15.68 -14.13
CA LYS A 40 -24.89 -15.87 -15.60
C LYS A 40 -23.84 -15.03 -16.34
N ILE A 41 -22.96 -14.28 -15.67
CA ILE A 41 -21.91 -13.50 -16.34
C ILE A 41 -20.57 -14.20 -16.17
N ASN A 42 -20.03 -14.77 -17.26
CA ASN A 42 -18.70 -15.38 -17.26
C ASN A 42 -17.60 -14.32 -17.02
N GLY A 43 -16.63 -14.62 -16.16
CA GLY A 43 -15.45 -13.77 -15.90
C GLY A 43 -15.49 -12.97 -14.60
N THR A 44 -16.55 -13.09 -13.81
CA THR A 44 -16.63 -12.53 -12.46
C THR A 44 -15.96 -13.49 -11.46
N LEU A 45 -14.94 -13.03 -10.71
CA LEU A 45 -14.49 -13.61 -9.41
C LEU A 45 -15.61 -13.58 -8.36
N SER A 46 -16.76 -14.19 -8.66
CA SER A 46 -17.55 -14.73 -7.59
C SER A 46 -16.76 -15.93 -7.11
N ASN A 47 -16.79 -16.26 -5.81
CA ASN A 47 -16.46 -17.62 -5.43
C ASN A 47 -17.25 -18.58 -6.36
N GLN A 48 -16.78 -19.79 -6.63
CA GLN A 48 -17.39 -20.69 -7.62
C GLN A 48 -18.90 -20.99 -7.38
N LYS A 49 -19.48 -20.49 -6.28
CA LYS A 49 -20.89 -20.59 -5.88
C LYS A 49 -21.71 -19.31 -6.09
N ASN A 50 -21.11 -18.22 -6.56
CA ASN A 50 -21.77 -16.93 -6.76
C ASN A 50 -22.40 -16.31 -5.49
N GLU A 51 -21.90 -16.72 -4.33
CA GLU A 51 -22.28 -16.17 -3.04
C GLU A 51 -21.29 -15.05 -2.75
N PHE A 52 -21.67 -13.78 -2.93
CA PHE A 52 -21.02 -12.75 -2.13
C PHE A 52 -21.26 -13.17 -0.68
N PRO A 53 -20.22 -13.52 0.13
CA PRO A 53 -20.49 -13.70 1.54
C PRO A 53 -21.13 -12.38 1.97
N PRO A 54 -22.33 -12.36 2.59
CA PRO A 54 -22.95 -11.11 2.97
C PRO A 54 -21.98 -10.42 3.91
N VAL A 55 -21.22 -9.45 3.39
CA VAL A 55 -20.33 -8.60 4.15
C VAL A 55 -21.29 -7.59 4.75
N PRO A 56 -21.44 -7.57 6.09
CA PRO A 56 -22.37 -6.63 6.69
C PRO A 56 -21.97 -5.19 6.32
N TRP A 57 -22.94 -4.40 5.87
CA TRP A 57 -22.78 -2.97 5.64
C TRP A 57 -22.61 -2.19 6.95
N ASP A 58 -23.12 -2.77 8.03
CA ASP A 58 -22.96 -2.31 9.40
C ASP A 58 -21.57 -2.73 9.91
N VAL A 59 -20.75 -1.73 10.26
CA VAL A 59 -19.36 -1.91 10.70
C VAL A 59 -19.27 -2.75 11.97
N GLU A 60 -20.22 -2.63 12.90
CA GLU A 60 -20.25 -3.42 14.14
C GLU A 60 -20.53 -4.90 13.86
N LYS A 61 -21.46 -5.17 12.93
CA LYS A 61 -21.75 -6.54 12.48
C LYS A 61 -20.57 -7.12 11.70
N LEU A 62 -19.90 -6.32 10.88
CA LEU A 62 -18.69 -6.74 10.17
C LEU A 62 -17.59 -7.10 11.16
N ARG A 63 -17.33 -6.25 12.15
CA ARG A 63 -16.38 -6.50 13.24
C ARG A 63 -16.67 -7.80 13.99
N THR A 64 -17.93 -8.00 14.39
CA THR A 64 -18.38 -9.23 15.06
C THR A 64 -18.14 -10.46 14.18
N LYS A 65 -18.42 -10.36 12.88
CA LYS A 65 -18.16 -11.44 11.92
C LYS A 65 -16.66 -11.72 11.78
N VAL A 66 -15.82 -10.69 11.64
CA VAL A 66 -14.35 -10.83 11.56
C VAL A 66 -13.82 -11.55 12.79
N LYS A 67 -14.21 -11.11 14.01
CA LYS A 67 -13.78 -11.73 15.27
C LYS A 67 -14.14 -13.21 15.37
N ARG A 68 -15.24 -13.64 14.75
CA ARG A 68 -15.65 -15.06 14.68
C ARG A 68 -14.90 -15.87 13.63
N GLU A 69 -14.41 -15.24 12.58
CA GLU A 69 -13.85 -15.89 11.39
C GLU A 69 -12.31 -15.97 11.39
N VAL A 70 -11.64 -15.08 12.12
CA VAL A 70 -10.18 -15.05 12.26
C VAL A 70 -9.75 -15.66 13.58
N SER A 71 -8.52 -16.18 13.66
CA SER A 71 -8.00 -16.72 14.92
C SER A 71 -7.76 -15.61 15.94
N LYS A 72 -7.77 -15.95 17.23
CA LYS A 72 -7.39 -15.01 18.31
C LYS A 72 -6.02 -14.36 18.06
N HIS A 73 -5.08 -15.11 17.51
CA HIS A 73 -3.74 -14.64 17.21
C HIS A 73 -3.73 -13.60 16.06
N VAL A 74 -4.59 -13.76 15.05
CA VAL A 74 -4.76 -12.74 14.00
C VAL A 74 -5.50 -11.52 14.55
N TYR A 75 -6.55 -11.74 15.34
CA TYR A 75 -7.33 -10.66 15.94
C TYR A 75 -6.52 -9.86 16.97
N GLY A 76 -5.63 -10.50 17.72
CA GLY A 76 -4.81 -9.83 18.73
C GLY A 76 -3.83 -8.83 18.12
N TRP A 77 -3.39 -9.07 16.88
CA TRP A 77 -2.49 -8.16 16.17
C TRP A 77 -3.24 -7.05 15.40
N TYR A 78 -4.39 -7.35 14.81
CA TYR A 78 -5.15 -6.43 13.93
C TYR A 78 -6.45 -5.88 14.55
N GLY A 79 -6.66 -6.15 15.82
CA GLY A 79 -7.86 -5.76 16.55
C GLY A 79 -7.88 -4.26 16.85
N GLU A 80 -8.75 -3.83 17.75
CA GLU A 80 -8.94 -2.39 17.99
C GLU A 80 -8.08 -1.85 19.14
N VAL A 81 -7.38 -2.75 19.84
CA VAL A 81 -6.62 -2.47 21.05
C VAL A 81 -5.12 -2.57 20.74
N GLU A 82 -4.67 -1.93 19.66
CA GLU A 82 -3.32 -2.12 19.09
C GLU A 82 -2.22 -1.33 19.80
N SER A 83 -2.58 -0.27 20.55
CA SER A 83 -1.63 0.52 21.35
C SER A 83 -2.09 0.59 22.79
N ALA A 84 -1.29 0.01 23.70
CA ALA A 84 -1.61 -0.11 25.12
C ALA A 84 -3.04 -0.67 25.33
N ALA A 85 -3.92 0.10 25.95
CA ALA A 85 -5.31 -0.26 26.21
C ALA A 85 -6.32 0.22 25.14
N GLY A 86 -5.86 0.76 23.99
CA GLY A 86 -6.73 1.14 22.86
C GLY A 86 -7.48 2.47 23.02
N ASP A 87 -7.18 3.26 24.04
CA ASP A 87 -7.89 4.52 24.34
C ASP A 87 -7.83 5.51 23.16
N SER A 88 -6.66 5.67 22.55
CA SER A 88 -6.47 6.53 21.37
C SER A 88 -7.27 6.04 20.16
N THR A 89 -7.31 4.73 19.91
CA THR A 89 -8.11 4.14 18.81
C THR A 89 -9.58 4.47 18.99
N ARG A 90 -10.11 4.28 20.20
CA ARG A 90 -11.50 4.63 20.53
C ARG A 90 -11.76 6.13 20.36
N LYS A 91 -10.89 6.99 20.89
CA LYS A 91 -11.01 8.46 20.77
C LYS A 91 -10.96 8.95 19.32
N ASN A 92 -10.21 8.30 18.44
CA ASN A 92 -10.18 8.63 17.01
C ASN A 92 -11.56 8.48 16.36
N VAL A 93 -12.30 7.41 16.68
CA VAL A 93 -13.67 7.20 16.18
C VAL A 93 -14.64 8.20 16.83
N GLU A 94 -14.56 8.36 18.15
CA GLU A 94 -15.44 9.28 18.90
C GLU A 94 -15.31 10.74 18.46
N ALA A 95 -14.13 11.17 18.00
CA ALA A 95 -13.91 12.54 17.54
C ALA A 95 -14.88 12.95 16.42
N PHE A 96 -15.25 12.05 15.51
CA PHE A 96 -16.19 12.33 14.43
C PHE A 96 -17.61 12.61 14.93
N SER A 97 -18.00 12.05 16.07
CA SER A 97 -19.32 12.29 16.68
C SER A 97 -19.53 13.73 17.15
N LYS A 98 -18.48 14.56 17.18
CA LYS A 98 -18.54 15.98 17.52
C LYS A 98 -18.94 16.87 16.34
N TYR A 99 -18.89 16.34 15.11
CA TYR A 99 -19.18 17.09 13.88
C TYR A 99 -20.52 16.67 13.28
N ARG A 100 -21.23 17.61 12.66
CA ARG A 100 -22.52 17.38 11.97
C ARG A 100 -22.47 17.97 10.57
N ILE A 101 -22.96 17.21 9.59
CA ILE A 101 -23.10 17.68 8.21
C ILE A 101 -24.45 18.39 8.11
N ILE A 102 -24.45 19.65 7.66
CA ILE A 102 -25.68 20.41 7.38
C ILE A 102 -26.13 20.08 5.95
N PRO A 103 -27.30 19.44 5.75
CA PRO A 103 -27.81 19.15 4.41
C PRO A 103 -28.13 20.44 3.66
N ARG A 104 -27.75 20.52 2.37
CA ARG A 104 -28.11 21.63 1.48
C ARG A 104 -29.19 21.17 0.49
N TYR A 105 -30.40 21.71 0.64
CA TYR A 105 -31.57 21.44 -0.21
C TYR A 105 -31.69 22.46 -1.36
N LEU A 106 -32.60 22.20 -2.31
CA LEU A 106 -32.94 23.10 -3.44
C LEU A 106 -31.74 23.50 -4.31
N ARG A 107 -30.90 22.52 -4.67
CA ARG A 107 -29.73 22.67 -5.55
C ARG A 107 -29.96 21.96 -6.88
N PRO A 108 -30.69 22.57 -7.84
CA PRO A 108 -31.08 21.92 -9.10
C PRO A 108 -29.89 21.62 -10.02
N ASP A 109 -28.76 22.29 -9.81
CA ASP A 109 -27.50 22.16 -10.54
C ASP A 109 -26.49 21.20 -9.88
N LYS A 110 -26.93 20.40 -8.90
CA LYS A 110 -26.04 19.51 -8.14
C LYS A 110 -25.45 18.42 -9.03
N SER A 111 -24.20 18.61 -9.44
CA SER A 111 -23.33 17.54 -9.92
C SER A 111 -22.50 16.96 -8.77
N PHE A 112 -22.19 15.67 -8.84
CA PHE A 112 -21.38 14.99 -7.83
C PHE A 112 -20.30 14.16 -8.52
N SER A 113 -19.05 14.39 -8.14
CA SER A 113 -17.89 13.62 -8.60
C SER A 113 -17.16 13.00 -7.42
N TYR A 114 -16.99 11.69 -7.45
CA TYR A 114 -16.04 11.00 -6.56
C TYR A 114 -14.59 11.28 -6.95
N THR A 115 -14.34 11.57 -8.23
CA THR A 115 -13.00 11.88 -8.70
C THR A 115 -12.56 13.23 -8.14
N GLN A 116 -11.43 13.22 -7.44
CA GLN A 116 -10.82 14.39 -6.81
C GLN A 116 -9.41 14.57 -7.35
N THR A 117 -9.05 15.80 -7.70
CA THR A 117 -7.66 16.12 -8.04
C THR A 117 -6.88 16.33 -6.75
N VAL A 118 -5.91 15.45 -6.51
CA VAL A 118 -4.91 15.61 -5.45
C VAL A 118 -3.79 16.50 -5.99
N VAL A 119 -3.48 17.56 -5.26
CA VAL A 119 -2.41 18.51 -5.59
C VAL A 119 -1.29 18.33 -4.58
N LEU A 120 -0.12 17.93 -5.05
CA LEU A 120 1.10 17.79 -4.27
C LEU A 120 2.12 18.81 -4.77
N SER A 121 2.90 19.41 -3.89
CA SER A 121 3.88 20.41 -4.33
C SER A 121 5.11 20.50 -3.46
N SER A 122 6.27 20.59 -4.11
CA SER A 122 7.55 20.89 -3.47
C SER A 122 8.35 21.86 -4.33
N LYS A 123 9.43 22.42 -3.76
CA LYS A 123 10.34 23.31 -4.48
C LYS A 123 11.00 22.61 -5.68
N GLU A 124 11.32 21.33 -5.54
CA GLU A 124 12.08 20.55 -6.52
C GLU A 124 11.20 20.01 -7.66
N LEU A 125 10.01 19.49 -7.35
CA LEU A 125 9.11 18.92 -8.36
C LEU A 125 8.09 19.92 -8.93
N GLY A 126 7.95 21.09 -8.31
CA GLY A 126 6.87 22.01 -8.62
C GLY A 126 5.52 21.41 -8.22
N VAL A 127 4.48 21.63 -9.03
CA VAL A 127 3.12 21.15 -8.74
C VAL A 127 2.83 19.85 -9.47
N THR A 128 2.60 18.79 -8.72
CA THR A 128 2.10 17.50 -9.22
C THR A 128 0.59 17.39 -9.01
N ARG A 129 -0.15 17.03 -10.05
CA ARG A 129 -1.60 16.79 -9.99
C ARG A 129 -1.90 15.33 -10.30
N LEU A 130 -2.63 14.67 -9.41
CA LEU A 130 -3.03 13.27 -9.54
C LEU A 130 -4.55 13.19 -9.43
N ASN A 131 -5.20 12.54 -10.40
CA ASN A 131 -6.65 12.33 -10.35
C ASN A 131 -6.93 11.06 -9.55
N SER A 132 -7.41 11.23 -8.31
CA SER A 132 -7.89 10.13 -7.48
C SER A 132 -9.32 9.77 -7.91
N PRO A 133 -9.64 8.50 -8.18
CA PRO A 133 -11.00 8.08 -8.56
C PRO A 133 -12.05 8.21 -7.43
N THR A 134 -11.61 8.48 -6.21
CA THR A 134 -12.42 8.58 -5.00
C THR A 134 -11.71 9.44 -3.93
N PRO A 135 -12.41 10.08 -2.98
CA PRO A 135 -11.75 10.79 -1.88
C PRO A 135 -11.19 9.88 -0.78
N VAL A 136 -11.29 8.55 -0.94
CA VAL A 136 -10.76 7.56 0.01
C VAL A 136 -9.67 6.71 -0.63
N PHE A 137 -8.73 6.25 0.17
CA PHE A 137 -7.71 5.30 -0.25
C PHE A 137 -7.52 4.25 0.84
N VAL A 138 -6.98 3.09 0.46
CA VAL A 138 -6.61 2.07 1.45
C VAL A 138 -5.27 2.48 2.06
N ALA A 139 -5.26 2.72 3.37
CA ALA A 139 -4.07 3.02 4.14
C ALA A 139 -3.01 1.91 3.96
N PRO A 140 -1.70 2.23 4.04
CA PRO A 140 -0.66 1.23 3.88
C PRO A 140 -0.82 0.15 4.95
N TYR A 141 -0.87 -1.08 4.48
CA TYR A 141 -1.15 -2.22 5.32
C TYR A 141 -0.15 -3.33 5.05
N GLY A 142 0.75 -3.54 6.02
CA GLY A 142 1.71 -4.64 5.96
C GLY A 142 1.08 -5.97 6.31
N ALA A 143 1.75 -7.06 5.94
CA ALA A 143 1.46 -8.41 6.42
C ALA A 143 0.02 -8.91 6.18
N ALA A 144 -0.68 -8.42 5.15
CA ALA A 144 -2.04 -8.84 4.80
C ALA A 144 -2.15 -10.37 4.60
N ASN A 145 -1.04 -11.02 4.22
CA ASN A 145 -0.93 -12.47 4.09
C ASN A 145 -1.04 -13.24 5.42
N LEU A 146 -0.97 -12.56 6.56
CA LEU A 146 -1.07 -13.17 7.90
C LEU A 146 -2.52 -13.27 8.40
N TYR A 147 -3.49 -12.63 7.73
CA TYR A 147 -4.92 -12.78 8.03
C TYR A 147 -5.44 -14.22 7.89
N GLY A 148 -4.75 -15.03 7.08
CA GLY A 148 -5.11 -16.42 6.81
C GLY A 148 -6.09 -16.59 5.66
N LYS A 149 -6.45 -17.86 5.38
CA LYS A 149 -7.27 -18.27 4.23
C LYS A 149 -6.68 -17.73 2.91
N ASN A 150 -7.47 -17.00 2.13
CA ASN A 150 -7.09 -16.44 0.84
C ASN A 150 -6.71 -14.94 0.93
N SER A 151 -6.58 -14.38 2.14
CA SER A 151 -6.20 -12.97 2.29
C SER A 151 -4.70 -12.81 2.08
N ASP A 152 -4.32 -11.93 1.14
CA ASP A 152 -2.95 -11.50 0.92
C ASP A 152 -2.89 -10.13 0.22
N GLU A 153 -1.69 -9.56 0.08
CA GLU A 153 -1.52 -8.21 -0.45
C GLU A 153 -1.95 -8.07 -1.91
N ILE A 154 -1.87 -9.15 -2.69
CA ILE A 154 -2.34 -9.17 -4.08
C ILE A 154 -3.86 -9.08 -4.11
N SER A 155 -4.54 -9.90 -3.30
CA SER A 155 -6.00 -9.91 -3.21
C SER A 155 -6.54 -8.56 -2.72
N CYS A 156 -5.89 -7.94 -1.73
CA CYS A 156 -6.22 -6.59 -1.27
C CYS A 156 -6.05 -5.55 -2.38
N ALA A 157 -4.92 -5.59 -3.11
CA ALA A 157 -4.64 -4.65 -4.19
C ALA A 157 -5.63 -4.77 -5.35
N GLN A 158 -5.93 -6.01 -5.77
CA GLN A 158 -6.90 -6.30 -6.82
C GLN A 158 -8.30 -5.85 -6.41
N GLY A 159 -8.81 -6.27 -5.25
CA GLY A 159 -10.14 -5.87 -4.77
C GLY A 159 -10.29 -4.36 -4.60
N THR A 160 -9.26 -3.67 -4.09
CA THR A 160 -9.25 -2.21 -3.93
C THR A 160 -9.31 -1.50 -5.29
N THR A 161 -8.46 -1.92 -6.22
CA THR A 161 -8.40 -1.27 -7.54
C THR A 161 -9.62 -1.61 -8.41
N ASP A 162 -10.20 -2.80 -8.27
CA ASP A 162 -11.46 -3.20 -8.90
C ASP A 162 -12.65 -2.36 -8.40
N ALA A 163 -12.62 -1.95 -7.14
CA ALA A 163 -13.57 -0.99 -6.55
C ALA A 163 -13.31 0.47 -6.96
N ASN A 164 -12.33 0.72 -7.83
CA ASN A 164 -11.88 2.05 -8.25
C ASN A 164 -11.44 2.93 -7.08
N VAL A 165 -10.68 2.33 -6.15
CA VAL A 165 -10.09 2.96 -4.98
C VAL A 165 -8.56 2.96 -5.10
N VAL A 166 -7.90 4.01 -4.60
CA VAL A 166 -6.44 4.09 -4.56
C VAL A 166 -5.91 3.08 -3.56
N TYR A 167 -4.94 2.25 -3.98
CA TYR A 167 -4.27 1.29 -3.12
C TYR A 167 -2.89 1.79 -2.69
N THR A 168 -2.56 1.61 -1.42
CA THR A 168 -1.22 1.87 -0.88
C THR A 168 -0.53 0.55 -0.59
N LEU A 169 0.56 0.28 -1.29
CA LEU A 169 1.42 -0.87 -1.05
C LEU A 169 2.23 -0.64 0.24
N GLY A 170 2.30 -1.64 1.11
CA GLY A 170 3.15 -1.60 2.31
C GLY A 170 4.60 -2.00 2.02
N HIS A 171 5.51 -1.58 2.91
CA HIS A 171 6.90 -2.02 2.87
C HIS A 171 7.08 -3.48 3.30
N LEU A 172 6.39 -3.86 4.38
CA LEU A 172 6.47 -5.17 5.02
C LEU A 172 5.39 -6.10 4.46
N THR A 173 5.68 -6.76 3.35
CA THR A 173 4.74 -7.59 2.60
C THR A 173 5.35 -8.93 2.22
N LYS A 174 4.51 -9.95 2.01
CA LYS A 174 4.95 -11.25 1.48
C LYS A 174 5.48 -11.15 0.06
N TYR A 175 4.79 -10.40 -0.78
CA TYR A 175 5.14 -10.22 -2.18
C TYR A 175 5.92 -8.94 -2.38
N THR A 176 6.71 -8.90 -3.45
CA THR A 176 7.39 -7.67 -3.85
C THR A 176 6.41 -6.67 -4.42
N LEU A 177 6.74 -5.38 -4.33
CA LEU A 177 5.95 -4.30 -4.95
C LEU A 177 5.73 -4.54 -6.44
N GLU A 178 6.73 -5.04 -7.17
CA GLU A 178 6.61 -5.34 -8.61
C GLU A 178 5.61 -6.47 -8.88
N LYS A 179 5.57 -7.49 -8.02
CA LYS A 179 4.62 -8.59 -8.15
C LYS A 179 3.19 -8.12 -7.90
N ILE A 180 2.98 -7.26 -6.90
CA ILE A 180 1.68 -6.66 -6.62
C ILE A 180 1.25 -5.75 -7.78
N CYS A 181 2.13 -4.85 -8.25
CA CYS A 181 1.86 -3.99 -9.41
C CYS A 181 1.48 -4.80 -10.65
N ARG A 182 2.24 -5.86 -11.00
CA ARG A 182 1.90 -6.74 -12.13
C ARG A 182 0.56 -7.45 -11.95
N ALA A 183 0.29 -7.98 -10.76
CA ALA A 183 -0.97 -8.69 -10.49
C ALA A 183 -2.18 -7.75 -10.55
N VAL A 184 -1.99 -6.48 -10.13
CA VAL A 184 -2.95 -5.42 -10.37
C VAL A 184 -3.07 -5.22 -11.88
N GLU A 185 -2.02 -4.84 -12.60
CA GLU A 185 -2.02 -4.55 -14.05
C GLU A 185 -2.69 -5.64 -14.89
N SER A 186 -2.37 -6.91 -14.62
CA SER A 186 -2.90 -8.07 -15.34
C SER A 186 -4.28 -8.53 -14.84
N ASN A 187 -4.87 -7.89 -13.83
CA ASN A 187 -6.17 -8.28 -13.31
C ASN A 187 -7.24 -8.04 -14.38
N ALA A 188 -7.95 -9.11 -14.76
CA ALA A 188 -9.14 -9.00 -15.58
C ALA A 188 -10.22 -8.32 -14.74
N TYR A 189 -10.41 -7.03 -14.98
CA TYR A 189 -11.22 -6.14 -14.15
C TYR A 189 -12.64 -6.70 -13.98
N TYR A 190 -13.04 -7.02 -12.75
CA TYR A 190 -14.35 -7.62 -12.47
C TYR A 190 -15.52 -6.69 -12.83
N PHE A 191 -15.43 -5.39 -12.54
CA PHE A 191 -16.58 -4.45 -12.57
C PHE A 191 -16.62 -3.44 -13.75
N ASN A 192 -15.56 -3.32 -14.57
CA ASN A 192 -15.44 -2.32 -15.63
C ASN A 192 -14.29 -2.64 -16.62
N PRO A 193 -14.57 -3.37 -17.70
CA PRO A 193 -13.58 -3.74 -18.72
C PRO A 193 -12.95 -2.54 -19.46
N ARG A 194 -13.54 -1.33 -19.40
CA ARG A 194 -13.05 -0.12 -20.07
C ARG A 194 -12.11 0.72 -19.21
N LEU A 195 -12.00 0.47 -17.91
CA LEU A 195 -11.06 1.19 -17.03
C LEU A 195 -9.61 0.76 -17.26
N ARG A 196 -9.38 -0.38 -17.89
CA ARG A 196 -8.04 -0.86 -18.28
C ARG A 196 -8.08 -1.38 -19.70
N SER A 197 -8.26 -0.47 -20.66
CA SER A 197 -7.82 -0.76 -22.02
C SER A 197 -6.38 -1.29 -21.96
N PRO A 198 -6.04 -2.38 -22.66
CA PRO A 198 -4.64 -2.77 -22.83
C PRO A 198 -3.85 -1.54 -23.32
N GLY A 199 -2.92 -1.03 -22.49
CA GLY A 199 -2.18 0.21 -22.75
C GLY A 199 -2.70 1.50 -22.10
N GLY A 200 -3.71 1.44 -21.22
CA GLY A 200 -4.16 2.58 -20.41
C GLY A 200 -3.12 3.04 -19.37
N ALA A 201 -3.28 4.26 -18.85
CA ALA A 201 -2.40 4.78 -17.79
C ALA A 201 -2.47 3.90 -16.53
N PRO A 202 -1.34 3.65 -15.84
CA PRO A 202 -1.33 2.86 -14.62
C PRO A 202 -2.24 3.50 -13.55
N PRO A 203 -2.88 2.69 -12.69
CA PRO A 203 -3.74 3.21 -11.63
C PRO A 203 -2.94 4.10 -10.68
N PHE A 204 -3.61 5.11 -10.10
CA PHE A 204 -3.02 5.85 -8.99
C PHE A 204 -2.84 4.90 -7.80
N SER A 205 -1.59 4.49 -7.58
CA SER A 205 -1.15 3.66 -6.47
C SER A 205 0.04 4.32 -5.75
N MET A 206 0.13 4.06 -4.45
CA MET A 206 1.14 4.65 -3.57
C MET A 206 2.00 3.53 -2.96
N PHE A 207 3.21 3.84 -2.50
CA PHE A 207 4.04 2.88 -1.77
C PHE A 207 4.55 3.49 -0.47
N GLN A 208 4.30 2.80 0.62
CA GLN A 208 4.81 3.16 1.93
C GLN A 208 6.17 2.52 2.17
N ILE A 209 7.12 3.32 2.63
CA ILE A 209 8.47 2.89 2.99
C ILE A 209 8.69 2.96 4.51
N TYR A 210 9.26 1.90 5.06
CA TYR A 210 9.97 1.95 6.32
C TYR A 210 11.47 1.93 6.01
N LEU A 211 12.20 2.89 6.55
CA LEU A 211 13.65 2.96 6.34
C LEU A 211 14.35 1.83 7.08
N THR A 212 15.38 1.29 6.45
CA THR A 212 16.40 0.48 7.10
C THR A 212 17.55 1.37 7.59
N ASP A 213 18.43 0.85 8.44
CA ASP A 213 19.65 1.56 8.84
C ASP A 213 20.78 1.50 7.79
N ASP A 214 20.54 0.88 6.63
CA ASP A 214 21.45 0.87 5.48
C ASP A 214 20.90 1.73 4.33
N ASP A 215 21.62 2.81 4.03
CA ASP A 215 21.23 3.78 3.01
C ASP A 215 21.22 3.20 1.59
N ASP A 216 22.12 2.26 1.27
CA ASP A 216 22.17 1.65 -0.07
C ASP A 216 20.94 0.78 -0.33
N ILE A 217 20.44 0.09 0.71
CA ILE A 217 19.20 -0.69 0.65
C ILE A 217 18.01 0.25 0.47
N ASN A 218 17.94 1.35 1.23
CA ASN A 218 16.88 2.35 1.08
C ASN A 218 16.85 2.94 -0.34
N ARG A 219 18.01 3.32 -0.89
CA ARG A 219 18.14 3.79 -2.29
C ARG A 219 17.70 2.72 -3.29
N SER A 220 18.04 1.46 -3.06
CA SER A 220 17.64 0.34 -3.93
C SER A 220 16.12 0.16 -3.96
N ILE A 221 15.45 0.25 -2.80
CA ILE A 221 13.99 0.12 -2.72
C ILE A 221 13.30 1.32 -3.37
N ILE A 222 13.76 2.55 -3.12
CA ILE A 222 13.20 3.75 -3.77
C ILE A 222 13.37 3.68 -5.29
N GLU A 223 14.51 3.18 -5.78
CA GLU A 223 14.74 2.96 -7.21
C GLU A 223 13.74 1.95 -7.79
N ARG A 224 13.46 0.86 -7.07
CA ARG A 224 12.44 -0.12 -7.47
C ARG A 224 11.04 0.48 -7.53
N VAL A 225 10.67 1.30 -6.55
CA VAL A 225 9.39 2.03 -6.52
C VAL A 225 9.24 2.92 -7.77
N LYS A 226 10.28 3.67 -8.12
CA LYS A 226 10.27 4.53 -9.33
C LYS A 226 10.10 3.71 -10.60
N ARG A 227 10.80 2.57 -10.72
CA ARG A 227 10.71 1.67 -11.88
C ARG A 227 9.34 1.00 -12.02
N SER A 228 8.57 0.91 -10.94
CA SER A 228 7.20 0.38 -10.95
C SER A 228 6.11 1.43 -11.21
N ASN A 229 6.49 2.65 -11.64
CA ASN A 229 5.56 3.72 -12.02
C ASN A 229 4.53 4.10 -10.94
N LEU A 230 4.86 3.89 -9.67
CA LEU A 230 4.02 4.31 -8.55
C LEU A 230 3.91 5.85 -8.52
N SER A 231 2.81 6.35 -7.98
CA SER A 231 2.48 7.78 -8.04
C SER A 231 3.05 8.60 -6.90
N VAL A 232 3.18 8.01 -5.71
CA VAL A 232 3.62 8.68 -4.48
C VAL A 232 4.42 7.71 -3.62
N LEU A 233 5.51 8.20 -3.04
CA LEU A 233 6.23 7.54 -1.95
C LEU A 233 5.70 8.07 -0.61
N ILE A 234 5.33 7.19 0.31
CA ILE A 234 4.88 7.56 1.65
C ILE A 234 5.95 7.18 2.66
N LEU A 235 6.54 8.16 3.35
CA LEU A 235 7.42 7.93 4.48
C LEU A 235 6.60 7.89 5.77
N THR A 236 6.63 6.76 6.47
CA THR A 236 5.95 6.62 7.77
C THR A 236 6.89 6.95 8.91
N ILE A 237 6.57 7.97 9.70
CA ILE A 237 7.38 8.47 10.83
C ILE A 237 6.83 8.09 12.21
N ASP A 238 5.61 7.54 12.27
CA ASP A 238 4.87 7.24 13.51
C ASP A 238 4.96 5.78 13.96
N ALA A 239 5.83 4.98 13.35
CA ALA A 239 5.97 3.55 13.64
C ALA A 239 7.36 3.23 14.23
N GLY A 240 7.52 3.52 15.52
CA GLY A 240 8.74 3.20 16.28
C GLY A 240 8.80 1.73 16.75
N ALA A 241 9.85 1.40 17.51
CA ALA A 241 10.11 0.05 18.03
C ALA A 241 9.09 -0.49 19.06
N GLY A 242 8.00 0.22 19.32
CA GLY A 242 6.94 -0.18 20.26
C GLY A 242 5.60 -0.29 19.55
N HIS A 243 5.33 -1.44 18.94
CA HIS A 243 3.96 -1.88 18.64
C HIS A 243 3.59 -2.87 19.75
N GLY A 244 2.48 -2.63 20.45
CA GLY A 244 2.15 -3.40 21.65
C GLY A 244 0.81 -3.02 22.25
N GLY A 245 -0.21 -3.76 21.85
CA GLY A 245 -1.52 -3.75 22.47
C GLY A 245 -1.62 -4.81 23.57
N ILE A 246 -2.46 -4.59 24.58
CA ILE A 246 -2.76 -5.61 25.61
C ILE A 246 -3.22 -6.92 24.93
N GLN A 247 -4.13 -6.83 23.96
CA GLN A 247 -4.63 -8.01 23.25
C GLN A 247 -3.53 -8.75 22.48
N MET A 248 -2.59 -8.01 21.89
CA MET A 248 -1.46 -8.61 21.18
C MET A 248 -0.59 -9.45 22.11
N MET A 249 -0.34 -8.96 23.34
CA MET A 249 0.42 -9.69 24.35
C MET A 249 -0.35 -10.91 24.86
N ASP A 250 -1.62 -10.73 25.22
CA ASP A 250 -2.46 -11.80 25.78
C ASP A 250 -2.68 -12.97 24.79
N ASP A 251 -2.80 -12.66 23.50
CA ASP A 251 -2.97 -13.66 22.44
C ASP A 251 -1.66 -14.15 21.80
N TYR A 252 -0.51 -13.72 22.34
CA TYR A 252 0.81 -14.04 21.80
C TYR A 252 0.95 -13.68 20.31
N ALA A 253 0.31 -12.59 19.88
CA ALA A 253 0.04 -12.23 18.49
C ALA A 253 1.16 -11.45 17.78
N ASP A 254 2.38 -11.43 18.32
CA ASP A 254 3.45 -10.59 17.78
C ASP A 254 3.97 -11.07 16.41
N PHE A 255 3.47 -10.44 15.35
CA PHE A 255 3.90 -10.69 13.97
C PHE A 255 5.15 -9.91 13.56
N THR A 256 5.73 -9.10 14.44
CA THR A 256 6.96 -8.36 14.12
C THR A 256 8.12 -9.29 13.75
N TYR A 257 8.04 -10.56 14.15
CA TYR A 257 9.01 -11.62 13.85
C TYR A 257 8.59 -12.58 12.72
N ALA A 258 7.57 -12.24 11.93
CA ALA A 258 7.14 -13.11 10.84
C ALA A 258 8.02 -12.93 9.58
N SER A 259 8.85 -13.92 9.25
CA SER A 259 9.70 -13.88 8.04
C SER A 259 8.94 -13.72 6.72
N LYS A 260 7.63 -14.03 6.72
CA LYS A 260 6.73 -13.87 5.58
C LYS A 260 6.41 -12.42 5.21
N ILE A 261 6.97 -11.41 5.90
CA ILE A 261 6.71 -9.98 5.63
C ILE A 261 7.92 -9.25 5.04
N ALA A 262 9.02 -9.96 4.76
CA ALA A 262 10.27 -9.38 4.26
C ALA A 262 10.44 -9.53 2.74
N GLY A 263 9.37 -9.74 1.98
CA GLY A 263 9.42 -10.00 0.54
C GLY A 263 10.12 -8.89 -0.26
N ASN A 264 9.87 -7.63 0.10
CA ASN A 264 10.57 -6.51 -0.53
C ASN A 264 12.09 -6.51 -0.24
N LEU A 265 12.54 -6.94 0.94
CA LEU A 265 13.97 -7.01 1.26
C LEU A 265 14.63 -8.23 0.63
N PHE A 266 14.00 -9.40 0.74
CA PHE A 266 14.56 -10.66 0.23
C PHE A 266 14.78 -10.66 -1.27
N GLU A 267 13.94 -9.95 -2.03
CA GLU A 267 14.08 -9.81 -3.48
C GLU A 267 14.85 -8.52 -3.89
N ASP A 268 15.41 -7.78 -2.93
CA ASP A 268 16.23 -6.60 -3.22
C ASP A 268 17.69 -6.99 -3.55
N PRO A 269 18.26 -6.51 -4.67
CA PRO A 269 19.62 -6.85 -5.07
C PRO A 269 20.71 -6.32 -4.11
N MET A 270 20.51 -5.14 -3.52
CA MET A 270 21.46 -4.59 -2.55
C MET A 270 21.38 -5.34 -1.22
N PHE A 271 20.17 -5.69 -0.77
CA PHE A 271 19.98 -6.51 0.43
C PHE A 271 20.74 -7.83 0.34
N ASN A 272 20.62 -8.56 -0.77
CA ASN A 272 21.28 -9.86 -0.93
C ASN A 272 22.81 -9.74 -0.95
N TYR A 273 23.36 -8.68 -1.56
CA TYR A 273 24.79 -8.38 -1.50
C TYR A 273 25.26 -8.14 -0.05
N LYS A 274 24.52 -7.36 0.72
CA LYS A 274 24.87 -7.01 2.11
C LYS A 274 24.64 -8.18 3.09
N CYS A 275 23.57 -8.97 2.94
CA CYS A 275 23.33 -10.23 3.69
C CYS A 275 24.53 -11.16 3.53
N PHE A 276 25.04 -11.29 2.30
CA PHE A 276 26.15 -12.19 2.03
C PHE A 276 27.45 -11.71 2.67
N LEU A 277 27.76 -10.41 2.59
CA LEU A 277 28.94 -9.84 3.24
C LEU A 277 28.93 -10.04 4.76
N ARG A 278 27.77 -9.82 5.39
CA ARG A 278 27.64 -9.83 6.85
C ARG A 278 27.44 -11.23 7.43
N ASN A 279 26.54 -12.00 6.84
CA ASN A 279 26.01 -13.24 7.40
C ASN A 279 26.22 -14.45 6.50
N ARG A 280 26.93 -14.31 5.36
CA ARG A 280 27.15 -15.39 4.37
C ARG A 280 25.85 -16.03 3.87
N CYS A 281 24.78 -15.24 3.82
CA CYS A 281 23.44 -15.64 3.39
C CYS A 281 22.95 -14.85 2.18
N VAL A 282 21.94 -15.39 1.50
CA VAL A 282 21.04 -14.61 0.64
C VAL A 282 19.58 -14.81 1.07
N GLY A 283 18.75 -13.79 0.86
CA GLY A 283 17.33 -13.80 1.20
C GLY A 283 16.44 -14.44 0.15
N THR A 284 16.96 -14.69 -1.05
CA THR A 284 16.22 -15.34 -2.14
C THR A 284 17.12 -16.27 -2.98
N ARG A 285 16.48 -17.16 -3.74
CA ARG A 285 17.12 -17.94 -4.81
C ARG A 285 16.89 -17.35 -6.20
N THR A 286 16.13 -16.26 -6.30
CA THR A 286 15.77 -15.60 -7.55
C THR A 286 17.02 -15.09 -8.28
N PRO A 287 17.35 -15.58 -9.48
CA PRO A 287 18.58 -15.23 -10.17
C PRO A 287 18.77 -13.72 -10.40
N SER A 288 17.71 -13.01 -10.79
CA SER A 288 17.77 -11.57 -11.07
C SER A 288 18.13 -10.73 -9.84
N ALA A 289 17.63 -11.10 -8.66
CA ALA A 289 17.98 -10.45 -7.40
C ALA A 289 19.43 -10.73 -6.98
N LEU A 290 20.01 -11.86 -7.40
CA LEU A 290 21.38 -12.25 -7.08
C LEU A 290 22.42 -11.73 -8.09
N THR A 291 22.01 -11.26 -9.26
CA THR A 291 22.92 -10.78 -10.32
C THR A 291 23.89 -9.69 -9.82
N TYR A 292 23.39 -8.73 -9.03
CA TYR A 292 24.24 -7.67 -8.50
C TYR A 292 25.30 -8.22 -7.55
N ALA A 293 24.89 -9.03 -6.57
CA ALA A 293 25.80 -9.67 -5.63
C ALA A 293 26.82 -10.56 -6.35
N SER A 294 26.38 -11.32 -7.37
CA SER A 294 27.25 -12.18 -8.18
C SER A 294 28.39 -11.39 -8.82
N ARG A 295 28.06 -10.25 -9.44
CA ARG A 295 29.05 -9.39 -10.10
C ARG A 295 30.03 -8.77 -9.10
N GLN A 296 29.53 -8.24 -7.99
CA GLN A 296 30.38 -7.56 -6.99
C GLN A 296 31.28 -8.53 -6.23
N LEU A 297 30.78 -9.73 -5.92
CA LEU A 297 31.50 -10.73 -5.14
C LEU A 297 32.34 -11.69 -6.01
N ARG A 298 32.17 -11.66 -7.34
CA ARG A 298 32.74 -12.63 -8.29
C ARG A 298 32.38 -14.08 -7.94
N ILE A 299 31.18 -14.29 -7.40
CA ILE A 299 30.61 -15.61 -7.09
C ILE A 299 29.49 -15.89 -8.10
N PRO A 300 29.46 -17.05 -8.78
CA PRO A 300 28.35 -17.40 -9.67
C PRO A 300 27.00 -17.39 -8.95
N VAL A 301 25.95 -16.90 -9.62
CA VAL A 301 24.56 -16.88 -9.09
C VAL A 301 24.14 -18.23 -8.52
N ALA A 302 24.47 -19.34 -9.19
CA ALA A 302 24.16 -20.69 -8.72
C ALA A 302 24.81 -21.03 -7.37
N LYS A 303 26.03 -20.51 -7.10
CA LYS A 303 26.70 -20.70 -5.80
C LYS A 303 26.07 -19.81 -4.72
N LEU A 304 25.73 -18.56 -5.05
CA LEU A 304 25.00 -17.67 -4.13
C LEU A 304 23.61 -18.22 -3.77
N ALA A 305 22.87 -18.75 -4.73
CA ALA A 305 21.55 -19.33 -4.46
C ALA A 305 21.61 -20.54 -3.49
N ARG A 306 22.74 -21.24 -3.41
CA ARG A 306 22.97 -22.32 -2.43
C ARG A 306 23.18 -21.79 -1.01
N THR A 307 23.57 -20.52 -0.85
CA THR A 307 23.67 -19.88 0.47
C THR A 307 22.35 -19.23 0.91
N PHE A 308 21.23 -19.60 0.28
CA PHE A 308 19.92 -19.17 0.76
C PHE A 308 19.69 -19.70 2.17
N ASP A 309 19.43 -18.78 3.10
CA ASP A 309 19.13 -19.10 4.48
C ASP A 309 18.07 -18.10 4.98
N LEU A 310 16.83 -18.59 5.07
CA LEU A 310 15.70 -17.76 5.47
C LEU A 310 15.86 -17.22 6.91
N LYS A 311 16.42 -18.01 7.82
CA LYS A 311 16.55 -17.62 9.24
C LYS A 311 17.58 -16.51 9.39
N ASN A 312 18.76 -16.68 8.79
CA ASN A 312 19.83 -15.70 8.87
C ASN A 312 19.53 -14.43 8.06
N ALA A 313 18.91 -14.58 6.89
CA ALA A 313 18.46 -13.43 6.10
C ALA A 313 17.35 -12.66 6.82
N PHE A 314 16.37 -13.34 7.42
CA PHE A 314 15.33 -12.66 8.18
C PHE A 314 15.89 -11.95 9.42
N THR A 315 16.83 -12.58 10.12
CA THR A 315 17.49 -11.95 11.29
C THR A 315 18.17 -10.64 10.89
N TYR A 316 18.88 -10.64 9.74
CA TYR A 316 19.48 -9.43 9.19
C TYR A 316 18.44 -8.38 8.78
N ALA A 317 17.43 -8.77 7.99
CA ALA A 317 16.33 -7.90 7.55
C ALA A 317 15.63 -7.22 8.73
N ARG A 318 15.30 -8.01 9.75
CA ARG A 318 14.69 -7.53 10.99
C ARG A 318 15.57 -6.48 11.66
N GLU A 319 16.84 -6.80 11.89
CA GLU A 319 17.77 -5.91 12.60
C GLU A 319 17.91 -4.55 11.93
N ILE A 320 18.13 -4.52 10.61
CA ILE A 320 18.31 -3.27 9.87
C ILE A 320 17.02 -2.45 9.81
N GLN A 321 15.86 -3.12 9.71
CA GLN A 321 14.56 -2.46 9.62
C GLN A 321 14.21 -1.77 10.95
N PHE A 322 14.32 -2.48 12.08
CA PHE A 322 14.03 -1.91 13.39
C PHE A 322 14.91 -0.71 13.70
N LYS A 323 16.21 -0.80 13.41
CA LYS A 323 17.15 0.30 13.62
C LYS A 323 16.83 1.51 12.74
N GLY A 324 16.43 1.29 11.48
CA GLY A 324 16.09 2.38 10.57
C GLY A 324 14.80 3.10 10.94
N MET A 325 13.75 2.36 11.32
CA MET A 325 12.48 2.94 11.76
C MET A 325 12.65 3.85 12.99
N ALA A 326 13.57 3.52 13.90
CA ALA A 326 13.82 4.30 15.10
C ALA A 326 14.75 5.52 14.92
N LYS A 327 15.30 5.76 13.71
CA LYS A 327 16.34 6.78 13.46
C LYS A 327 15.90 7.94 12.54
N GLN A 328 14.62 7.99 12.18
CA GLN A 328 14.07 9.04 11.33
C GLN A 328 14.16 10.42 11.99
N ASN A 329 14.38 11.48 11.21
CA ASN A 329 14.54 12.84 11.74
C ASN A 329 14.20 13.93 10.70
N SER A 330 14.35 15.20 11.09
CA SER A 330 14.07 16.38 10.26
C SER A 330 15.34 17.17 9.89
N ASP A 331 16.54 16.60 10.03
CA ASP A 331 17.80 17.31 9.80
C ASP A 331 18.02 17.69 8.34
N GLN A 332 18.25 18.99 8.10
CA GLN A 332 18.44 19.56 6.77
C GLN A 332 19.92 19.77 6.42
N ASN A 333 20.85 19.61 7.37
CA ASN A 333 22.27 19.82 7.13
C ASN A 333 22.87 18.64 6.35
N PRO A 334 23.29 18.83 5.08
CA PRO A 334 23.79 17.73 4.26
C PRO A 334 25.12 17.14 4.76
N LYS A 335 25.82 17.84 5.67
CA LYS A 335 27.06 17.36 6.29
C LYS A 335 26.84 16.62 7.61
N SER A 336 25.61 16.62 8.14
CA SER A 336 25.31 15.97 9.41
C SER A 336 25.24 14.46 9.28
N LYS A 337 25.69 13.75 10.33
CA LYS A 337 25.53 12.29 10.45
C LYS A 337 24.08 11.86 10.70
N MET A 338 23.20 12.79 11.10
CA MET A 338 21.76 12.50 11.28
C MET A 338 20.98 12.63 9.96
N HIS A 339 21.49 13.40 9.00
CA HIS A 339 20.85 13.62 7.69
C HIS A 339 20.45 12.36 6.89
N PRO A 340 21.17 11.21 6.91
CA PRO A 340 20.85 10.04 6.08
C PRO A 340 19.44 9.44 6.25
N TRP A 341 18.70 9.83 7.29
CA TRP A 341 17.32 9.37 7.52
C TRP A 341 16.33 10.54 7.64
N SER A 342 16.69 11.71 7.12
CA SER A 342 15.86 12.90 7.21
C SER A 342 14.84 13.02 6.09
N VAL A 343 13.74 13.73 6.35
CA VAL A 343 12.75 14.07 5.30
C VAL A 343 13.41 14.76 4.11
N ALA A 344 14.33 15.70 4.36
CA ALA A 344 15.05 16.42 3.30
C ALA A 344 15.91 15.51 2.44
N TYR A 345 16.60 14.57 3.07
CA TYR A 345 17.37 13.57 2.37
C TYR A 345 16.48 12.66 1.50
N LEU A 346 15.37 12.17 2.07
CA LEU A 346 14.43 11.30 1.35
C LEU A 346 13.72 12.02 0.20
N ALA A 347 13.32 13.28 0.39
CA ALA A 347 12.74 14.11 -0.66
C ALA A 347 13.70 14.20 -1.85
N ARG A 348 14.96 14.57 -1.59
CA ARG A 348 16.00 14.62 -2.63
C ARG A 348 16.15 13.30 -3.37
N LEU A 349 16.19 12.17 -2.65
CA LEU A 349 16.26 10.85 -3.29
C LEU A 349 15.04 10.57 -4.15
N ALA A 350 13.82 10.82 -3.65
CA ALA A 350 12.57 10.56 -4.35
C ALA A 350 12.42 11.43 -5.60
N HIS A 351 12.79 12.71 -5.51
CA HIS A 351 12.68 13.70 -6.59
C HIS A 351 13.73 13.49 -7.69
N THR A 352 14.91 12.97 -7.35
CA THR A 352 16.01 12.73 -8.31
C THR A 352 15.54 11.82 -9.45
N ARG A 353 15.74 12.26 -10.69
CA ARG A 353 15.36 11.49 -11.89
C ARG A 353 16.43 10.50 -12.35
N GLN A 354 17.68 10.69 -11.95
CA GLN A 354 18.75 9.73 -12.21
C GLN A 354 18.61 8.50 -11.30
N THR A 355 19.04 7.33 -11.76
CA THR A 355 19.14 6.15 -10.91
C THR A 355 20.04 6.43 -9.71
N ILE A 356 19.53 6.16 -8.50
CA ILE A 356 20.20 6.52 -7.24
C ILE A 356 20.92 5.36 -6.55
N SER A 357 20.74 4.12 -7.04
CA SER A 357 21.33 2.92 -6.44
C SER A 357 22.25 2.22 -7.44
N PRO A 358 23.47 1.80 -7.02
CA PRO A 358 24.40 1.07 -7.88
C PRO A 358 23.92 -0.35 -8.18
N ALA A 359 22.91 -0.85 -7.44
CA ALA A 359 22.32 -2.17 -7.66
C ALA A 359 21.45 -2.25 -8.92
N HIS A 360 21.10 -1.09 -9.51
CA HIS A 360 20.19 -0.99 -10.65
C HIS A 360 20.88 -0.40 -11.88
N PRO A 361 20.38 -0.69 -13.09
CA PRO A 361 20.90 -0.08 -14.32
C PRO A 361 20.76 1.44 -14.29
N LYS A 362 21.80 2.16 -14.73
CA LYS A 362 21.78 3.62 -14.84
C LYS A 362 20.76 4.06 -15.89
N ILE A 363 19.65 4.63 -15.46
CA ILE A 363 18.61 5.20 -16.31
C ILE A 363 18.20 6.60 -15.83
N THR A 364 17.49 7.33 -16.68
CA THR A 364 16.82 8.58 -16.29
C THR A 364 15.31 8.36 -16.30
N HIS A 365 14.68 8.49 -15.13
CA HIS A 365 13.24 8.40 -14.92
C HIS A 365 12.51 9.56 -15.59
N ARG A 366 11.29 9.30 -16.06
CA ARG A 366 10.44 10.32 -16.71
C ARG A 366 10.06 11.46 -15.76
N ARG A 367 9.82 11.14 -14.49
CA ARG A 367 9.48 12.10 -13.43
C ARG A 367 10.17 11.73 -12.12
N GLY A 368 10.33 12.72 -11.25
CA GLY A 368 10.58 12.44 -9.83
C GLY A 368 9.33 11.89 -9.16
N LEU A 369 9.50 11.32 -7.97
CA LEU A 369 8.43 10.71 -7.19
C LEU A 369 8.05 11.64 -6.03
N PRO A 370 6.81 12.17 -5.97
CA PRO A 370 6.35 12.94 -4.83
C PRO A 370 6.49 12.16 -3.52
N LEU A 371 6.96 12.82 -2.48
CA LEU A 371 7.10 12.29 -1.13
C LEU A 371 5.98 12.84 -0.24
N VAL A 372 5.20 11.94 0.36
CA VAL A 372 4.21 12.27 1.40
C VAL A 372 4.68 11.74 2.74
N VAL A 373 4.51 12.52 3.82
CA VAL A 373 4.91 12.10 5.17
C VAL A 373 3.68 11.68 5.99
N LYS A 374 3.59 10.38 6.29
CA LYS A 374 2.57 9.82 7.17
C LYS A 374 3.04 9.86 8.62
N GLY A 375 2.19 10.37 9.52
CA GLY A 375 2.42 10.38 10.97
C GLY A 375 2.59 11.77 11.56
N VAL A 376 2.39 12.82 10.77
CA VAL A 376 2.40 14.21 11.22
C VAL A 376 1.16 14.49 12.05
N MET A 377 1.33 14.97 13.29
CA MET A 377 0.25 15.20 14.25
C MET A 377 0.04 16.69 14.61
N SER A 378 1.00 17.55 14.28
CA SER A 378 0.97 18.99 14.58
C SER A 378 1.12 19.85 13.33
N VAL A 379 0.65 21.10 13.39
CA VAL A 379 0.80 22.06 12.29
C VAL A 379 2.27 22.47 12.12
N GLU A 380 3.00 22.54 13.23
CA GLU A 380 4.42 22.87 13.27
C GLU A 380 5.25 21.81 12.53
N ASP A 381 4.97 20.52 12.79
CA ASP A 381 5.61 19.40 12.10
C ASP A 381 5.23 19.37 10.62
N ALA A 382 3.95 19.62 10.29
CA ALA A 382 3.49 19.72 8.90
C ALA A 382 4.29 20.79 8.12
N ALA A 383 4.44 21.97 8.71
CA ALA A 383 5.22 23.05 8.12
C ALA A 383 6.72 22.68 8.03
N ALA A 384 7.26 21.97 9.03
CA ALA A 384 8.66 21.55 9.03
C ALA A 384 8.97 20.50 7.94
N VAL A 385 8.10 19.51 7.75
CA VAL A 385 8.30 18.49 6.70
C VAL A 385 8.12 19.07 5.30
N GLN A 386 7.19 20.01 5.10
CA GLN A 386 7.03 20.74 3.84
C GLN A 386 8.25 21.61 3.52
N ARG A 387 8.78 22.36 4.50
CA ARG A 387 10.05 23.10 4.34
C ARG A 387 11.23 22.18 4.01
N SER A 388 11.19 20.94 4.50
CA SER A 388 12.19 19.92 4.21
C SER A 388 12.01 19.28 2.82
N GLY A 389 10.98 19.66 2.06
CA GLY A 389 10.78 19.20 0.68
C GLY A 389 9.79 18.07 0.51
N ALA A 390 9.05 17.66 1.55
CA ALA A 390 7.89 16.80 1.36
C ALA A 390 6.82 17.52 0.51
N ASP A 391 6.17 16.77 -0.38
CA ASP A 391 5.13 17.28 -1.27
C ASP A 391 3.73 17.25 -0.64
N GLY A 392 3.54 16.49 0.46
CA GLY A 392 2.28 16.37 1.19
C GLY A 392 2.35 15.61 2.51
#